data_AF-A0A4W4EG77-F1
#
_entry.id   AF-A0A4W4EG77-F1
#
_cell.length_a   1.000
_cell.length_b   1.000
_cell.length_c   1.000
_cell.angle_alpha   90.00
_cell.angle_beta   90.00
_cell.angle_gamma   90.00
#
_symmetry.space_group_name_H-M   'P 1'
#
loop_
_entity.id
_entity.type
_entity.pdbx_description
1 polymer ?
#
loop_
_entity_poly.entity_id
_entity_poly.type
_entity_poly.pdbx_seq_one_letter_code
_entity_poly.pdbx_strand_id
1 'polypeptide(L)'
;MAQENGESARDSWKKQVDDIKKIFEFKEILGTGAFSEVVLAQERSTGKMFAVKCIPKKALKGKESSIENEIAVLRKIKHENIVALEDIYESSDHLYLIMQLVSGGELFDRIVEKGFYTEKDASTLIRQVLDAVNYLHSMGIVHRDLKPENLLYFNPQDGSKIMISDFGLSKMEGTGGVMSTACGTPGYVAPEVLAQKPYSKAVDCWSIGVIAYILLCGYPPFYDENDSKLFEQILKADYEFDAPYWDDISDSAKDFISSLMEKDPAKRYSCEQALCHAWIAGDTALCKNIHESVSRQMRKNFAKSKWRQAFNATAVVRHMRRLQLGSSMGSSMDASQPGTTPNPSYPADMTQTGPEEGVSECERVCP
;
A
#
# COMPACT_ATOMS: atom_id res chain seq x y z
N MET A 1 57.07 17.57 10.53
CA MET A 1 55.98 16.62 10.24
C MET A 1 54.68 17.36 10.40
N ALA A 2 54.18 17.94 9.31
CA ALA A 2 52.82 18.47 9.26
C ALA A 2 51.91 17.29 8.87
N GLN A 3 50.94 16.96 9.71
CA GLN A 3 49.87 16.05 9.33
C GLN A 3 48.84 16.85 8.55
N GLU A 4 48.69 16.50 7.28
CA GLU A 4 47.64 16.98 6.40
C GLU A 4 46.29 16.49 6.91
N ASN A 5 45.48 17.41 7.45
CA ASN A 5 44.05 17.21 7.65
C ASN A 5 43.37 17.33 6.28
N GLY A 6 43.08 16.17 5.67
CA GLY A 6 42.40 16.05 4.39
C GLY A 6 41.31 14.99 4.41
N GLU A 7 40.46 14.94 5.44
CA GLU A 7 39.24 14.14 5.39
C GLU A 7 38.12 14.93 4.71
N SER A 8 38.10 14.80 3.37
CA SER A 8 36.92 14.71 2.50
C SER A 8 35.60 15.17 3.14
N ALA A 9 35.22 16.43 2.87
CA ALA A 9 33.83 16.86 2.93
C ALA A 9 33.01 16.00 1.95
N ARG A 10 32.44 14.88 2.44
CA ARG A 10 31.36 14.20 1.74
C ARG A 10 30.23 15.22 1.68
N ASP A 11 29.77 15.56 0.48
CA ASP A 11 28.59 16.40 0.26
C ASP A 11 27.42 15.86 1.10
N SER A 12 27.23 16.43 2.30
CA SER A 12 26.13 16.06 3.17
C SER A 12 24.89 16.69 2.55
N TRP A 13 24.18 15.88 1.78
CA TRP A 13 22.88 16.23 1.21
C TRP A 13 21.81 16.54 2.26
N LYS A 14 22.10 16.26 3.54
CA LYS A 14 21.30 16.63 4.71
C LYS A 14 21.86 17.90 5.32
N LYS A 15 20.98 18.90 5.50
CA LYS A 15 21.29 20.14 6.23
C LYS A 15 21.07 19.90 7.73
N GLN A 16 22.12 20.02 8.52
CA GLN A 16 22.00 19.85 9.99
C GLN A 16 21.35 21.09 10.62
N VAL A 17 20.45 20.88 11.58
CA VAL A 17 19.78 21.95 12.33
C VAL A 17 19.68 21.60 13.81
N ASP A 18 19.83 22.59 14.67
CA ASP A 18 19.49 22.40 16.09
C ASP A 18 17.98 22.38 16.31
N ASP A 19 17.27 23.28 15.63
CA ASP A 19 15.81 23.41 15.71
C ASP A 19 15.26 23.86 14.35
N ILE A 20 14.43 23.00 13.74
CA ILE A 20 13.79 23.26 12.45
C ILE A 20 12.88 24.50 12.48
N LYS A 21 12.35 24.87 13.66
CA LYS A 21 11.44 26.01 13.84
C LYS A 21 12.13 27.37 13.64
N LYS A 22 13.47 27.40 13.66
CA LYS A 22 14.26 28.57 13.29
C LYS A 22 14.25 28.84 11.78
N ILE A 23 14.03 27.81 10.97
CA ILE A 23 14.00 27.89 9.51
C ILE A 23 12.56 27.97 9.00
N PHE A 24 11.67 27.17 9.61
CA PHE A 24 10.28 27.06 9.20
C PHE A 24 9.32 27.43 10.32
N GLU A 25 8.27 28.16 10.00
CA GLU A 25 7.12 28.37 10.86
C GLU A 25 6.10 27.25 10.61
N PHE A 26 5.93 26.37 11.59
CA PHE A 26 4.97 25.27 11.52
C PHE A 26 3.56 25.78 11.80
N LYS A 27 2.60 25.30 11.02
CA LYS A 27 1.18 25.64 11.10
C LYS A 27 0.37 24.38 11.44
N GLU A 28 -0.73 24.14 10.74
CA GLU A 28 -1.58 22.97 10.94
C GLU A 28 -0.93 21.65 10.49
N ILE A 29 -1.38 20.55 11.09
CA ILE A 29 -1.04 19.20 10.69
C ILE A 29 -1.87 18.84 9.45
N LEU A 30 -1.19 18.43 8.38
CA LEU A 30 -1.82 17.98 7.13
C LEU A 30 -2.12 16.48 7.17
N GLY A 31 -1.36 15.69 7.93
CA GLY A 31 -1.60 14.26 8.10
C GLY A 31 -0.72 13.62 9.16
N THR A 32 -1.19 12.51 9.73
CA THR A 32 -0.46 11.73 10.73
C THR A 32 -0.35 10.28 10.25
N GLY A 33 0.88 9.81 10.08
CA GLY A 33 1.21 8.42 9.77
C GLY A 33 1.63 7.64 11.02
N ALA A 34 1.85 6.33 10.87
CA ALA A 34 2.23 5.46 11.99
C ALA A 34 3.55 5.88 12.69
N PHE A 35 4.47 6.50 11.95
CA PHE A 35 5.80 6.88 12.43
C PHE A 35 6.26 8.25 11.91
N SER A 36 5.33 9.08 11.45
CA SER A 36 5.64 10.41 10.91
C SER A 36 4.45 11.33 10.99
N GLU A 37 4.70 12.63 11.06
CA GLU A 37 3.69 13.67 10.96
C GLU A 37 4.01 14.58 9.78
N VAL A 38 3.00 14.99 9.02
CA VAL A 38 3.15 15.95 7.92
C VAL A 38 2.52 17.26 8.36
N VAL A 39 3.29 18.34 8.36
CA VAL A 39 2.89 19.66 8.87
C VAL A 39 3.00 20.69 7.75
N LEU A 40 2.02 21.58 7.63
CA LEU A 40 2.13 22.77 6.79
C LEU A 40 3.18 23.69 7.40
N ALA A 41 4.16 24.11 6.63
CA ALA A 41 5.19 25.01 7.12
C ALA A 41 5.51 26.14 6.14
N GLN A 42 5.81 27.31 6.68
CA GLN A 42 6.26 28.47 5.91
C GLN A 42 7.75 28.68 6.15
N GLU A 43 8.55 28.70 5.09
CA GLU A 43 9.97 29.05 5.21
C GLU A 43 10.09 30.52 5.60
N ARG A 44 10.80 30.81 6.70
CA ARG A 44 10.86 32.17 7.27
C ARG A 44 11.59 33.17 6.38
N SER A 45 12.60 32.73 5.63
CA SER A 45 13.42 33.58 4.76
C SER A 45 12.71 34.01 3.49
N THR A 46 11.89 33.13 2.91
CA THR A 46 11.25 33.35 1.60
C THR A 46 9.75 33.57 1.68
N GLY A 47 9.10 33.16 2.78
CA GLY A 47 7.65 33.11 2.91
C GLY A 47 6.98 31.98 2.12
N LYS A 48 7.73 31.11 1.43
CA LYS A 48 7.19 30.00 0.62
C LYS A 48 6.61 28.91 1.54
N MET A 49 5.48 28.32 1.11
CA MET A 49 4.79 27.24 1.84
C MET A 49 5.25 25.86 1.37
N PHE A 50 5.34 24.92 2.31
CA PHE A 50 5.78 23.54 2.11
C PHE A 50 4.98 22.57 2.96
N ALA A 51 4.97 21.29 2.57
CA ALA A 51 4.58 20.19 3.44
C ALA A 51 5.86 19.59 4.05
N VAL A 52 5.96 19.54 5.38
CA VAL A 52 7.14 19.03 6.08
C VAL A 52 6.80 17.70 6.73
N LYS A 53 7.39 16.61 6.23
CA LYS A 53 7.27 15.29 6.85
C LYS A 53 8.32 15.13 7.93
N CYS A 54 7.88 15.14 9.19
CA CYS A 54 8.65 14.97 10.40
C CYS A 54 8.73 13.48 10.76
N ILE A 55 9.94 12.93 10.81
CA ILE A 55 10.19 11.50 11.10
C ILE A 55 11.10 11.39 12.33
N PRO A 56 10.62 10.86 13.46
CA PRO A 56 11.47 10.65 14.63
C PRO A 56 12.56 9.62 14.34
N LYS A 57 13.83 9.96 14.61
CA LYS A 57 14.99 9.05 14.42
C LYS A 57 14.86 7.76 15.23
N LYS A 58 14.16 7.80 16.36
CA LYS A 58 13.86 6.60 17.15
C LYS A 58 13.09 5.54 16.35
N ALA A 59 12.23 5.96 15.41
CA ALA A 59 11.51 5.06 14.51
C ALA A 59 12.41 4.47 13.40
N LEU A 60 13.61 5.04 13.20
CA LEU A 60 14.56 4.65 12.16
C LEU A 60 15.68 3.73 12.68
N LYS A 61 15.70 3.43 13.98
CA LYS A 61 16.74 2.59 14.61
C LYS A 61 16.85 1.23 13.94
N GLY A 62 18.05 0.90 13.45
CA GLY A 62 18.35 -0.34 12.73
C GLY A 62 17.99 -0.33 11.24
N LYS A 63 17.58 0.81 10.69
CA LYS A 63 17.23 1.01 9.27
C LYS A 63 17.86 2.28 8.67
N GLU A 64 18.79 2.91 9.38
CA GLU A 64 19.36 4.20 9.03
C GLU A 64 19.97 4.20 7.62
N SER A 65 20.79 3.20 7.30
CA SER A 65 21.43 3.06 5.98
C SER A 65 20.43 2.81 4.85
N SER A 66 19.35 2.09 5.11
CA SER A 66 18.28 1.86 4.12
C SER A 66 17.55 3.15 3.79
N ILE A 67 17.29 3.99 4.79
CA ILE A 67 16.58 5.26 4.62
C ILE A 67 17.44 6.29 3.91
N GLU A 68 18.74 6.36 4.22
CA GLU A 68 19.66 7.25 3.50
C GLU A 68 19.73 6.93 2.00
N ASN A 69 19.81 5.64 1.65
CA ASN A 69 19.76 5.20 0.26
C ASN A 69 18.44 5.57 -0.41
N GLU A 70 17.33 5.38 0.30
CA GLU A 70 16.03 5.71 -0.23
C GLU A 70 15.90 7.20 -0.50
N ILE A 71 16.27 8.03 0.47
CA ILE A 71 16.25 9.48 0.32
C ILE A 71 17.16 9.95 -0.82
N ALA A 72 18.33 9.34 -0.99
CA ALA A 72 19.21 9.64 -2.11
C ALA A 72 18.53 9.38 -3.47
N VAL A 73 17.61 8.41 -3.53
CA VAL A 73 16.77 8.16 -4.70
C VAL A 73 15.59 9.13 -4.78
N LEU A 74 14.90 9.42 -3.67
CA LEU A 74 13.82 10.42 -3.63
C LEU A 74 14.26 11.78 -4.19
N ARG A 75 15.50 12.19 -3.94
CA ARG A 75 16.07 13.45 -4.45
C ARG A 75 16.27 13.48 -5.97
N LYS A 76 16.35 12.32 -6.62
CA LYS A 76 16.52 12.20 -8.08
C LYS A 76 15.20 12.19 -8.83
N ILE A 77 14.09 11.92 -8.14
CA ILE A 77 12.74 11.84 -8.71
C ILE A 77 12.28 13.25 -9.06
N LYS A 78 12.05 13.48 -10.35
CA LYS A 78 11.49 14.71 -10.88
C LYS A 78 10.46 14.35 -11.94
N HIS A 79 9.19 14.44 -11.57
CA HIS A 79 8.07 14.14 -12.45
C HIS A 79 6.93 15.10 -12.18
N GLU A 80 6.17 15.47 -13.21
CA GLU A 80 5.14 16.49 -13.07
C GLU A 80 3.97 16.05 -12.17
N ASN A 81 3.71 14.75 -12.08
CA ASN A 81 2.66 14.13 -11.27
C ASN A 81 3.18 13.45 -9.99
N ILE A 82 4.39 13.79 -9.52
CA ILE A 82 4.95 13.26 -8.27
C ILE A 82 5.37 14.43 -7.38
N VAL A 83 5.02 14.40 -6.10
CA VAL A 83 5.39 15.45 -5.15
C VAL A 83 6.90 15.56 -5.03
N ALA A 84 7.45 16.74 -5.34
CA ALA A 84 8.89 16.97 -5.28
C ALA A 84 9.41 17.02 -3.84
N LEU A 85 10.58 16.40 -3.62
CA LEU A 85 11.39 16.58 -2.42
C LEU A 85 12.35 17.75 -2.64
N GLU A 86 12.06 18.88 -2.01
CA GLU A 86 12.76 20.15 -2.20
C GLU A 86 14.07 20.18 -1.38
N ASP A 87 13.99 19.76 -0.12
CA ASP A 87 15.13 19.85 0.80
C ASP A 87 15.00 18.87 1.96
N ILE A 88 16.11 18.68 2.69
CA ILE A 88 16.18 17.72 3.80
C ILE A 88 16.98 18.30 4.94
N TYR A 89 16.35 18.28 6.12
CA TYR A 89 16.97 18.73 7.36
C TYR A 89 17.03 17.61 8.38
N GLU A 90 18.06 17.63 9.20
CA GLU A 90 18.29 16.63 10.24
C GLU A 90 18.60 17.34 11.56
N SER A 91 17.87 16.99 12.62
CA SER A 91 18.19 17.37 14.00
C SER A 91 18.75 16.19 14.78
N SER A 92 19.03 16.37 16.08
CA SER A 92 19.49 15.29 16.94
C SER A 92 18.48 14.13 17.06
N ASP A 93 17.19 14.39 16.89
CA ASP A 93 16.11 13.45 17.17
C ASP A 93 15.12 13.25 16.01
N HIS A 94 15.15 14.07 14.96
CA HIS A 94 14.25 14.00 13.82
C HIS A 94 14.97 14.13 12.48
N LEU A 95 14.32 13.60 11.45
CA LEU A 95 14.56 13.88 10.05
C LEU A 95 13.35 14.62 9.49
N TYR A 96 13.59 15.68 8.70
CA TYR A 96 12.56 16.52 8.10
C TYR A 96 12.69 16.50 6.58
N LEU A 97 11.67 15.99 5.89
CA LEU A 97 11.59 16.03 4.43
C LEU A 97 10.75 17.24 4.04
N ILE A 98 11.36 18.21 3.36
CA ILE A 98 10.68 19.42 2.86
C ILE A 98 10.12 19.09 1.49
N MET A 99 8.80 18.97 1.41
CA MET A 99 8.09 18.53 0.22
C MET A 99 7.30 19.68 -0.38
N GLN A 100 7.12 19.63 -1.70
CA GLN A 100 6.21 20.52 -2.41
C GLN A 100 4.81 20.44 -1.79
N LEU A 101 4.24 21.60 -1.46
CA LEU A 101 2.87 21.66 -0.97
C LEU A 101 1.88 21.41 -2.11
N VAL A 102 0.92 20.53 -1.86
CA VAL A 102 -0.21 20.22 -2.73
C VAL A 102 -1.49 20.61 -2.00
N SER A 103 -2.32 21.46 -2.61
CA SER A 103 -3.45 22.12 -1.92
C SER A 103 -4.81 21.92 -2.61
N GLY A 104 -4.88 21.09 -3.65
CA GLY A 104 -6.11 20.86 -4.41
C GLY A 104 -7.07 19.83 -3.82
N GLY A 105 -6.72 19.24 -2.68
CA GLY A 105 -7.54 18.25 -1.96
C GLY A 105 -7.41 16.82 -2.51
N GLU A 106 -8.10 15.91 -1.85
CA GLU A 106 -8.13 14.49 -2.19
C GLU A 106 -8.91 14.23 -3.49
N LEU A 107 -8.51 13.16 -4.19
CA LEU A 107 -9.09 12.72 -5.45
C LEU A 107 -10.63 12.63 -5.41
N PHE A 108 -11.16 11.89 -4.45
CA PHE A 108 -12.59 11.57 -4.42
C PHE A 108 -13.46 12.73 -3.97
N ASP A 109 -12.99 13.56 -3.05
CA ASP A 109 -13.71 14.76 -2.62
C ASP A 109 -13.96 15.67 -3.83
N ARG A 110 -12.96 15.85 -4.70
CA ARG A 110 -13.09 16.63 -5.94
C ARG A 110 -14.08 16.01 -6.93
N ILE A 111 -14.17 14.69 -7.02
CA ILE A 111 -15.17 14.04 -7.90
C ILE A 111 -16.58 14.23 -7.34
N VAL A 112 -16.74 14.16 -6.02
CA VAL A 112 -18.03 14.35 -5.35
C VAL A 112 -18.54 15.80 -5.45
N GLU A 113 -17.63 16.76 -5.50
CA GLU A 113 -17.92 18.20 -5.66
C GLU A 113 -18.20 18.62 -7.11
N LYS A 114 -17.81 17.80 -8.09
CA LYS A 114 -18.11 18.07 -9.50
C LYS A 114 -19.64 18.05 -9.73
N GLY A 115 -20.08 18.71 -10.80
CA GLY A 115 -21.45 18.56 -11.32
C GLY A 115 -21.53 17.60 -12.52
N PHE A 116 -20.38 17.28 -13.10
CA PHE A 116 -20.22 16.54 -14.34
C PHE A 116 -18.93 15.72 -14.29
N TYR A 117 -19.01 14.45 -14.67
CA TYR A 117 -17.89 13.52 -14.61
C TYR A 117 -18.14 12.35 -15.56
N THR A 118 -17.11 11.98 -16.32
CA THR A 118 -17.17 11.02 -17.44
C THR A 118 -16.06 9.97 -17.34
N GLU A 119 -16.13 8.91 -18.15
CA GLU A 119 -14.98 8.00 -18.29
C GLU A 119 -13.74 8.72 -18.82
N LYS A 120 -13.92 9.72 -19.70
CA LYS A 120 -12.77 10.49 -20.24
C LYS A 120 -12.04 11.26 -19.13
N ASP A 121 -12.75 11.75 -18.13
CA ASP A 121 -12.16 12.36 -16.93
C ASP A 121 -11.36 11.33 -16.14
N ALA A 122 -11.94 10.14 -15.89
CA ALA A 122 -11.28 9.04 -15.19
C ALA A 122 -10.02 8.56 -15.93
N SER A 123 -10.13 8.34 -17.24
CA SER A 123 -9.03 7.93 -18.12
C SER A 123 -7.88 8.95 -18.12
N THR A 124 -8.22 10.25 -18.19
CA THR A 124 -7.22 11.34 -18.14
C THR A 124 -6.46 11.36 -16.81
N LEU A 125 -7.14 11.03 -15.71
CA LEU A 125 -6.52 10.93 -14.41
C LEU A 125 -5.63 9.70 -14.29
N ILE A 126 -6.14 8.53 -14.69
CA ILE A 126 -5.40 7.27 -14.65
C ILE A 126 -4.16 7.35 -15.54
N ARG A 127 -4.22 8.03 -16.69
CA ARG A 127 -3.05 8.29 -17.54
C ARG A 127 -1.93 8.99 -16.78
N GLN A 128 -2.24 10.06 -16.05
CA GLN A 128 -1.24 10.78 -15.25
C GLN A 128 -0.65 9.92 -14.13
N VAL A 129 -1.46 9.06 -13.51
CA VAL A 129 -0.97 8.10 -12.49
C VAL A 129 -0.05 7.06 -13.15
N LEU A 130 -0.45 6.51 -14.29
CA LEU A 130 0.37 5.57 -15.06
C LEU A 130 1.70 6.18 -15.50
N ASP A 131 1.69 7.41 -16.01
CA ASP A 131 2.91 8.12 -16.43
C ASP A 131 3.89 8.27 -15.26
N ALA A 132 3.39 8.71 -14.10
CA ALA A 132 4.19 8.85 -12.89
C ALA A 132 4.75 7.52 -12.39
N VAL A 133 3.93 6.47 -12.35
CA VAL A 133 4.35 5.15 -11.87
C VAL A 133 5.30 4.49 -12.86
N ASN A 134 5.09 4.66 -14.17
CA ASN A 134 6.02 4.21 -15.20
C ASN A 134 7.39 4.88 -15.05
N TYR A 135 7.42 6.18 -14.75
CA TYR A 135 8.65 6.89 -14.44
C TYR A 135 9.36 6.29 -13.21
N LEU A 136 8.64 6.06 -12.10
CA LEU A 136 9.20 5.39 -10.92
C LEU A 136 9.75 4.00 -11.26
N HIS A 137 9.00 3.22 -12.01
CA HIS A 137 9.37 1.87 -12.46
C HIS A 137 10.64 1.90 -13.33
N SER A 138 10.81 2.92 -14.19
CA SER A 138 12.03 3.11 -15.00
C SER A 138 13.27 3.39 -14.14
N MET A 139 13.07 3.99 -12.96
CA MET A 139 14.13 4.23 -11.97
C MET A 139 14.37 3.05 -11.02
N GLY A 140 13.65 1.93 -11.20
CA GLY A 140 13.74 0.76 -10.32
C GLY A 140 13.00 0.94 -8.98
N ILE A 141 12.08 1.89 -8.90
CA ILE A 141 11.30 2.20 -7.70
C ILE A 141 9.91 1.58 -7.84
N VAL A 142 9.41 0.99 -6.76
CA VAL A 142 8.04 0.45 -6.68
C VAL A 142 7.33 1.20 -5.55
N HIS A 143 6.17 1.78 -5.82
CA HIS A 143 5.46 2.61 -4.84
C HIS A 143 4.94 1.79 -3.65
N ARG A 144 4.33 0.62 -3.91
CA ARG A 144 3.81 -0.38 -2.94
C ARG A 144 2.59 0.02 -2.12
N ASP A 145 2.33 1.31 -1.93
CA ASP A 145 1.16 1.81 -1.19
C ASP A 145 0.31 2.77 -2.03
N LEU A 146 0.08 2.45 -3.31
CA LEU A 146 -0.82 3.26 -4.14
C LEU A 146 -2.25 3.08 -3.65
N LYS A 147 -2.86 4.20 -3.28
CA LYS A 147 -4.22 4.29 -2.79
C LYS A 147 -4.76 5.71 -3.02
N PRO A 148 -6.08 5.90 -3.03
CA PRO A 148 -6.67 7.20 -3.32
C PRO A 148 -6.24 8.34 -2.40
N GLU A 149 -5.91 8.06 -1.13
CA GLU A 149 -5.41 9.04 -0.16
C GLU A 149 -4.03 9.59 -0.55
N ASN A 150 -3.28 8.83 -1.36
CA ASN A 150 -1.98 9.23 -1.88
C ASN A 150 -2.09 9.94 -3.25
N LEU A 151 -3.31 10.21 -3.74
CA LEU A 151 -3.58 10.92 -4.98
C LEU A 151 -4.26 12.27 -4.67
N LEU A 152 -3.48 13.34 -4.76
CA LEU A 152 -3.92 14.69 -4.42
C LEU A 152 -3.88 15.61 -5.64
N TYR A 153 -4.87 16.48 -5.78
CA TYR A 153 -4.82 17.49 -6.84
C TYR A 153 -3.81 18.58 -6.50
N PHE A 154 -2.99 18.99 -7.47
CA PHE A 154 -1.97 20.03 -7.27
C PHE A 154 -2.55 21.31 -6.64
N ASN A 155 -3.67 21.80 -7.16
CA ASN A 155 -4.34 23.02 -6.68
C ASN A 155 -5.89 22.92 -6.84
N PRO A 156 -6.68 23.84 -6.26
CA PRO A 156 -8.15 23.74 -6.27
C PRO A 156 -8.79 24.09 -7.61
N GLN A 157 -8.02 24.53 -8.62
CA GLN A 157 -8.56 24.96 -9.91
C GLN A 157 -9.07 23.76 -10.73
N ASP A 158 -10.03 24.03 -11.61
CA ASP A 158 -10.47 23.04 -12.59
C ASP A 158 -9.33 22.74 -13.59
N GLY A 159 -9.20 21.47 -13.96
CA GLY A 159 -8.10 21.00 -14.79
C GLY A 159 -6.76 20.87 -14.06
N SER A 160 -6.72 21.02 -12.73
CA SER A 160 -5.52 20.71 -11.95
C SER A 160 -5.05 19.28 -12.20
N LYS A 161 -3.74 19.11 -12.35
CA LYS A 161 -3.11 17.79 -12.43
C LYS A 161 -3.20 17.02 -11.12
N ILE A 162 -3.16 15.70 -11.22
CA ILE A 162 -3.06 14.80 -10.07
C ILE A 162 -1.59 14.63 -9.66
N MET A 163 -1.33 14.48 -8.37
CA MET A 163 -0.01 14.31 -7.79
C MET A 163 -0.02 13.04 -6.93
N ILE A 164 0.98 12.18 -7.12
CA ILE A 164 1.26 11.07 -6.22
C ILE A 164 2.06 11.62 -5.03
N SER A 165 1.47 11.52 -3.84
CA SER A 165 2.11 11.82 -2.56
C SER A 165 2.55 10.55 -1.83
N ASP A 166 3.42 10.72 -0.83
CA ASP A 166 3.81 9.68 0.12
C ASP A 166 4.49 8.41 -0.44
N PHE A 167 5.36 8.57 -1.43
CA PHE A 167 6.29 7.51 -1.87
C PHE A 167 7.57 7.42 -1.00
N GLY A 168 7.65 8.22 0.07
CA GLY A 168 8.89 8.54 0.78
C GLY A 168 9.43 7.51 1.78
N LEU A 169 8.90 6.28 1.76
CA LEU A 169 9.48 5.08 2.41
C LEU A 169 9.37 3.82 1.51
N SER A 170 9.27 4.01 0.20
CA SER A 170 9.14 2.95 -0.79
C SER A 170 10.44 2.13 -0.86
N LYS A 171 10.42 0.95 -0.24
CA LYS A 171 11.56 0.02 -0.22
C LYS A 171 12.04 -0.25 -1.65
N MET A 172 13.27 0.14 -1.96
CA MET A 172 13.95 -0.33 -3.17
C MET A 172 14.14 -1.85 -3.10
N GLU A 173 14.13 -2.53 -4.25
CA GLU A 173 14.42 -3.96 -4.34
C GLU A 173 15.84 -4.25 -3.83
N GLY A 174 15.95 -4.58 -2.54
CA GLY A 174 17.14 -5.16 -1.97
C GLY A 174 17.25 -6.61 -2.45
N THR A 175 18.24 -6.87 -3.29
CA THR A 175 18.69 -8.20 -3.71
C THR A 175 18.71 -9.18 -2.52
N GLY A 176 17.86 -10.21 -2.57
CA GLY A 176 18.06 -11.44 -1.79
C GLY A 176 17.28 -11.62 -0.49
N GLY A 177 16.19 -10.88 -0.24
CA GLY A 177 15.34 -11.14 0.93
C GLY A 177 13.87 -11.21 0.58
N VAL A 178 13.22 -12.38 0.75
CA VAL A 178 11.76 -12.50 0.78
C VAL A 178 11.25 -11.60 1.93
N MET A 179 10.80 -10.39 1.60
CA MET A 179 10.50 -9.36 2.60
C MET A 179 9.08 -9.52 3.16
N SER A 180 9.00 -10.01 4.40
CA SER A 180 7.82 -10.46 5.14
C SER A 180 7.00 -9.36 5.86
N THR A 181 6.97 -8.12 5.36
CA THR A 181 6.14 -7.05 5.96
C THR A 181 5.11 -6.56 4.96
N ALA A 182 3.87 -7.02 5.12
CA ALA A 182 2.75 -6.46 4.37
C ALA A 182 2.40 -5.08 4.92
N CYS A 183 2.68 -4.08 4.11
CA CYS A 183 2.32 -2.70 4.33
C CYS A 183 1.32 -2.36 3.22
N GLY A 184 0.04 -2.21 3.56
CA GLY A 184 -0.99 -1.82 2.60
C GLY A 184 -2.38 -1.95 3.20
N THR A 185 -3.30 -1.13 2.72
CA THR A 185 -4.73 -1.25 3.03
C THR A 185 -5.30 -2.45 2.26
N PRO A 186 -5.94 -3.44 2.94
CA PRO A 186 -6.35 -4.71 2.35
C PRO A 186 -6.91 -4.63 0.92
N GLY A 187 -7.82 -3.70 0.67
CA GLY A 187 -8.56 -3.62 -0.61
C GLY A 187 -7.76 -3.20 -1.83
N TYR A 188 -6.55 -2.65 -1.68
CA TYR A 188 -5.70 -2.18 -2.80
C TYR A 188 -4.46 -3.04 -3.01
N VAL A 189 -4.26 -4.05 -2.15
CA VAL A 189 -3.08 -4.90 -2.14
C VAL A 189 -3.23 -6.03 -3.16
N ALA A 190 -2.18 -6.27 -3.94
CA ALA A 190 -2.16 -7.32 -4.94
C ALA A 190 -2.19 -8.74 -4.31
N PRO A 191 -2.77 -9.75 -4.99
CA PRO A 191 -2.90 -11.11 -4.47
C PRO A 191 -1.57 -11.73 -4.02
N GLU A 192 -0.49 -11.46 -4.74
CA GLU A 192 0.84 -11.98 -4.45
C GLU A 192 1.45 -11.40 -3.17
N VAL A 193 1.10 -10.17 -2.79
CA VAL A 193 1.55 -9.55 -1.54
C VAL A 193 0.84 -10.20 -0.34
N LEU A 194 -0.46 -10.48 -0.46
CA LEU A 194 -1.21 -11.23 0.55
C LEU A 194 -0.71 -12.67 0.68
N ALA A 195 -0.36 -13.29 -0.44
CA ALA A 195 0.21 -14.63 -0.49
C ALA A 195 1.69 -14.70 -0.03
N GLN A 196 2.29 -13.57 0.40
CA GLN A 196 3.69 -13.46 0.84
C GLN A 196 4.71 -13.94 -0.20
N LYS A 197 4.38 -13.82 -1.49
CA LYS A 197 5.30 -14.14 -2.58
C LYS A 197 6.26 -12.96 -2.82
N PRO A 198 7.44 -13.20 -3.41
CA PRO A 198 8.23 -12.12 -3.97
C PRO A 198 7.36 -11.29 -4.92
N TYR A 199 7.35 -9.99 -4.74
CA TYR A 199 6.53 -9.06 -5.50
C TYR A 199 7.41 -8.03 -6.20
N SER A 200 6.91 -7.51 -7.32
CA SER A 200 7.63 -6.61 -8.22
C SER A 200 6.80 -5.36 -8.50
N LYS A 201 7.21 -4.57 -9.49
CA LYS A 201 6.48 -3.44 -10.09
C LYS A 201 5.00 -3.72 -10.39
N ALA A 202 4.64 -4.97 -10.66
CA ALA A 202 3.26 -5.39 -10.98
C ALA A 202 2.24 -5.11 -9.87
N VAL A 203 2.67 -4.94 -8.61
CA VAL A 203 1.75 -4.62 -7.50
C VAL A 203 1.16 -3.23 -7.64
N ASP A 204 1.93 -2.26 -8.16
CA ASP A 204 1.43 -0.91 -8.38
C ASP A 204 0.37 -0.91 -9.48
N CYS A 205 0.57 -1.72 -10.54
CA CYS A 205 -0.40 -1.90 -11.61
C CYS A 205 -1.76 -2.43 -11.09
N TRP A 206 -1.73 -3.38 -10.16
CA TRP A 206 -2.95 -3.88 -9.51
C TRP A 206 -3.67 -2.76 -8.75
N SER A 207 -2.94 -1.99 -7.95
CA SER A 207 -3.52 -0.88 -7.20
C SER A 207 -4.11 0.20 -8.13
N ILE A 208 -3.48 0.48 -9.27
CA ILE A 208 -4.04 1.38 -10.30
C ILE A 208 -5.34 0.82 -10.87
N GLY A 209 -5.43 -0.50 -11.11
CA GLY A 209 -6.66 -1.16 -11.53
C GLY A 209 -7.81 -1.00 -10.52
N VAL A 210 -7.51 -1.20 -9.23
CA VAL A 210 -8.48 -0.99 -8.15
C VAL A 210 -8.95 0.48 -8.09
N ILE A 211 -8.02 1.43 -8.23
CA ILE A 211 -8.34 2.86 -8.27
C ILE A 211 -9.23 3.19 -9.48
N ALA A 212 -8.90 2.66 -10.67
CA ALA A 212 -9.69 2.85 -11.89
C ALA A 212 -11.11 2.28 -11.74
N TYR A 213 -11.27 1.12 -11.11
CA TYR A 213 -12.58 0.53 -10.79
C TYR A 213 -13.42 1.51 -9.95
N ILE A 214 -12.87 2.00 -8.84
CA ILE A 214 -13.58 2.92 -7.93
C ILE A 214 -13.91 4.24 -8.63
N LEU A 215 -13.02 4.74 -9.49
CA LEU A 215 -13.26 5.97 -10.25
C LEU A 215 -14.44 5.88 -11.20
N LEU A 216 -14.84 4.68 -11.63
CA LEU A 216 -15.92 4.48 -12.60
C LEU A 216 -17.27 4.11 -11.97
N CYS A 217 -17.27 3.52 -10.76
CA CYS A 217 -18.51 3.08 -10.11
C CYS A 217 -18.72 3.66 -8.69
N GLY A 218 -17.68 4.21 -8.07
CA GLY A 218 -17.73 4.82 -6.73
C GLY A 218 -17.73 3.84 -5.56
N TYR A 219 -17.41 2.56 -5.78
CA TYR A 219 -17.28 1.53 -4.74
C TYR A 219 -16.08 0.61 -5.03
N PRO A 220 -15.50 -0.07 -4.01
CA PRO A 220 -14.34 -0.92 -4.21
C PRO A 220 -14.73 -2.25 -4.87
N PRO A 221 -13.84 -2.85 -5.69
CA PRO A 221 -14.09 -4.16 -6.30
C PRO A 221 -14.12 -5.30 -5.26
N PHE A 222 -13.43 -5.12 -4.13
CA PHE A 222 -13.40 -6.10 -3.04
C PHE A 222 -13.87 -5.45 -1.74
N TYR A 223 -14.90 -6.03 -1.13
CA TYR A 223 -15.41 -5.59 0.16
C TYR A 223 -16.17 -6.72 0.84
N ASP A 224 -15.77 -7.05 2.07
CA ASP A 224 -16.52 -7.90 2.97
C ASP A 224 -16.32 -7.39 4.41
N GLU A 225 -17.31 -7.57 5.27
CA GLU A 225 -17.16 -7.22 6.70
C GLU A 225 -16.22 -8.17 7.44
N ASN A 226 -16.00 -9.36 6.88
CA ASN A 226 -15.03 -10.34 7.36
C ASN A 226 -13.74 -10.25 6.53
N ASP A 227 -12.67 -9.79 7.18
CA ASP A 227 -11.32 -9.71 6.59
C ASP A 227 -10.90 -11.01 5.88
N SER A 228 -11.27 -12.18 6.41
CA SER A 228 -10.88 -13.47 5.80
C SER A 228 -11.56 -13.70 4.45
N LYS A 229 -12.82 -13.28 4.31
CA LYS A 229 -13.54 -13.34 3.05
C LYS A 229 -13.04 -12.29 2.06
N LEU A 230 -12.77 -11.08 2.55
CA LEU A 230 -12.14 -10.03 1.74
C LEU A 230 -10.80 -10.52 1.15
N PHE A 231 -9.94 -11.13 1.96
CA PHE A 231 -8.68 -11.69 1.48
C PHE A 231 -8.90 -12.84 0.49
N GLU A 232 -9.90 -13.69 0.72
CA GLU A 232 -10.24 -14.77 -0.22
C GLU A 232 -10.67 -14.23 -1.59
N GLN A 233 -11.50 -13.18 -1.62
CA GLN A 233 -11.89 -12.49 -2.86
C GLN A 233 -10.67 -11.95 -3.59
N ILE A 234 -9.79 -11.23 -2.89
CA ILE A 234 -8.57 -10.67 -3.49
C ILE A 234 -7.66 -11.80 -4.02
N LEU A 235 -7.42 -12.85 -3.24
CA LEU A 235 -6.58 -13.98 -3.64
C LEU A 235 -7.13 -14.74 -4.85
N LYS A 236 -8.44 -14.71 -5.07
CA LYS A 236 -9.11 -15.27 -6.25
C LYS A 236 -9.22 -14.28 -7.41
N ALA A 237 -8.95 -13.00 -7.19
CA ALA A 237 -9.31 -11.89 -8.08
C ALA A 237 -10.81 -11.94 -8.43
N ASP A 238 -11.63 -12.21 -7.42
CA ASP A 238 -13.08 -12.37 -7.52
C ASP A 238 -13.77 -11.01 -7.36
N TYR A 239 -13.96 -10.32 -8.48
CA TYR A 239 -14.67 -9.05 -8.59
C TYR A 239 -15.58 -9.08 -9.82
N GLU A 240 -16.67 -8.31 -9.77
CA GLU A 240 -17.65 -8.26 -10.85
C GLU A 240 -17.91 -6.81 -11.29
N PHE A 241 -18.47 -6.66 -12.48
CA PHE A 241 -18.94 -5.39 -13.01
C PHE A 241 -20.47 -5.34 -12.86
N ASP A 242 -20.95 -5.12 -11.64
CA ASP A 242 -22.35 -5.28 -11.28
C ASP A 242 -23.32 -4.29 -11.95
N ALA A 243 -24.47 -4.82 -12.38
CA ALA A 243 -25.62 -3.99 -12.73
C ALA A 243 -26.24 -3.37 -11.45
N PRO A 244 -26.78 -2.14 -11.52
CA PRO A 244 -26.85 -1.27 -12.70
C PRO A 244 -25.64 -0.32 -12.85
N TYR A 245 -24.62 -0.44 -12.01
CA TYR A 245 -23.56 0.56 -11.91
C TYR A 245 -22.61 0.54 -13.12
N TRP A 246 -22.44 -0.63 -13.74
CA TRP A 246 -21.53 -0.85 -14.87
C TRP A 246 -22.23 -0.98 -16.23
N ASP A 247 -23.55 -0.85 -16.28
CA ASP A 247 -24.35 -0.95 -17.52
C ASP A 247 -23.97 0.16 -18.51
N ASP A 248 -23.64 1.34 -17.97
CA ASP A 248 -23.30 2.54 -18.73
C ASP A 248 -21.80 2.75 -18.93
N ILE A 249 -20.97 1.79 -18.47
CA ILE A 249 -19.52 1.83 -18.56
C ILE A 249 -19.05 0.98 -19.75
N SER A 250 -18.16 1.52 -20.56
CA SER A 250 -17.66 0.90 -21.77
C SER A 250 -16.95 -0.43 -21.52
N ASP A 251 -17.10 -1.36 -22.46
CA ASP A 251 -16.35 -2.62 -22.44
C ASP A 251 -14.83 -2.38 -22.49
N SER A 252 -14.40 -1.28 -23.12
CA SER A 252 -12.99 -0.89 -23.14
C SER A 252 -12.47 -0.50 -21.75
N ALA A 253 -13.27 0.17 -20.93
CA ALA A 253 -12.90 0.47 -19.54
C ALA A 253 -12.81 -0.81 -18.70
N LYS A 254 -13.76 -1.74 -18.90
CA LYS A 254 -13.79 -3.04 -18.22
C LYS A 254 -12.56 -3.88 -18.58
N ASP A 255 -12.23 -3.96 -19.87
CA ASP A 255 -11.04 -4.66 -20.38
C ASP A 255 -9.73 -4.06 -19.83
N PHE A 256 -9.64 -2.72 -19.79
CA PHE A 256 -8.52 -2.02 -19.18
C PHE A 256 -8.33 -2.42 -17.70
N ILE A 257 -9.42 -2.38 -16.91
CA ILE A 257 -9.39 -2.75 -15.50
C ILE A 257 -9.01 -4.22 -15.35
N SER A 258 -9.58 -5.12 -16.13
CA SER A 258 -9.27 -6.54 -16.05
C SER A 258 -7.83 -6.87 -16.40
N SER A 259 -7.24 -6.14 -17.34
CA SER A 259 -5.81 -6.26 -17.70
C SER A 259 -4.86 -5.83 -16.56
N LEU A 260 -5.28 -4.88 -15.72
CA LEU A 260 -4.52 -4.43 -14.54
C LEU A 260 -4.83 -5.26 -13.28
N MET A 261 -6.06 -5.73 -13.12
CA MET A 261 -6.51 -6.59 -12.04
C MET A 261 -6.42 -8.09 -12.41
N GLU A 262 -5.45 -8.43 -13.26
CA GLU A 262 -5.09 -9.81 -13.58
C GLU A 262 -4.36 -10.46 -12.39
N LYS A 263 -4.81 -11.65 -12.00
CA LYS A 263 -4.28 -12.37 -10.85
C LYS A 263 -2.83 -12.78 -11.05
N ASP A 264 -2.47 -13.24 -12.24
CA ASP A 264 -1.10 -13.64 -12.57
C ASP A 264 -0.23 -12.40 -12.87
N PRO A 265 0.75 -12.06 -12.01
CA PRO A 265 1.58 -10.87 -12.20
C PRO A 265 2.39 -10.89 -13.51
N ALA A 266 2.61 -12.07 -14.10
CA ALA A 266 3.31 -12.19 -15.38
C ALA A 266 2.43 -11.86 -16.59
N LYS A 267 1.11 -11.92 -16.44
CA LYS A 267 0.12 -11.56 -17.47
C LYS A 267 -0.46 -10.17 -17.28
N ARG A 268 -0.39 -9.66 -16.05
CA ARG A 268 -0.84 -8.31 -15.68
C ARG A 268 -0.11 -7.26 -16.50
N TYR A 269 -0.85 -6.27 -16.99
CA TYR A 269 -0.27 -5.16 -17.75
C TYR A 269 0.77 -4.41 -16.92
N SER A 270 1.92 -4.11 -17.54
CA SER A 270 2.84 -3.08 -17.06
C SER A 270 2.23 -1.69 -17.26
N CYS A 271 2.80 -0.66 -16.61
CA CYS A 271 2.36 0.71 -16.85
C CYS A 271 2.55 1.12 -18.32
N GLU A 272 3.64 0.69 -18.97
CA GLU A 272 3.88 0.92 -20.41
C GLU A 272 2.80 0.29 -21.29
N GLN A 273 2.38 -0.95 -21.01
CA GLN A 273 1.30 -1.61 -21.74
C GLN A 273 -0.04 -0.90 -21.51
N ALA A 274 -0.33 -0.54 -20.26
CA ALA A 274 -1.55 0.16 -19.88
C ALA A 274 -1.65 1.56 -20.49
N LEU A 275 -0.54 2.28 -20.64
CA LEU A 275 -0.48 3.57 -21.33
C LEU A 275 -0.86 3.45 -22.82
N CYS A 276 -0.56 2.32 -23.44
CA CYS A 276 -0.91 2.03 -24.84
C CYS A 276 -2.34 1.51 -25.02
N HIS A 277 -3.08 1.23 -23.94
CA HIS A 277 -4.43 0.68 -24.02
C HIS A 277 -5.42 1.68 -24.66
N ALA A 278 -6.39 1.20 -25.44
CA ALA A 278 -7.32 2.04 -26.19
C ALA A 278 -8.13 3.01 -25.31
N TRP A 279 -8.46 2.58 -24.08
CA TRP A 279 -9.16 3.42 -23.09
C TRP A 279 -8.32 4.61 -22.59
N ILE A 280 -6.98 4.52 -22.66
CA ILE A 280 -6.03 5.55 -22.21
C ILE A 280 -5.50 6.39 -23.38
N ALA A 281 -4.98 5.74 -24.42
CA ALA A 281 -4.34 6.38 -25.57
C ALA A 281 -5.29 6.67 -26.74
N GLY A 282 -6.44 6.00 -26.79
CA GLY A 282 -7.43 6.15 -27.86
C GLY A 282 -8.68 6.92 -27.44
N ASP A 283 -9.76 6.67 -28.18
CA ASP A 283 -11.04 7.39 -28.08
C ASP A 283 -12.19 6.49 -27.61
N THR A 284 -11.88 5.37 -26.92
CA THR A 284 -12.91 4.44 -26.43
C THR A 284 -13.51 4.85 -25.08
N ALA A 285 -12.86 5.75 -24.34
CA ALA A 285 -13.41 6.30 -23.10
C ALA A 285 -14.61 7.21 -23.38
N LEU A 286 -15.77 6.89 -22.80
CA LEU A 286 -17.03 7.59 -23.09
C LEU A 286 -17.10 8.99 -22.45
N CYS A 287 -17.74 9.91 -23.17
CA CYS A 287 -18.07 11.26 -22.67
C CYS A 287 -19.47 11.33 -22.00
N LYS A 288 -20.08 10.17 -21.70
CA LYS A 288 -21.36 10.10 -21.00
C LYS A 288 -21.20 10.57 -19.56
N ASN A 289 -22.12 11.40 -19.09
CA ASN A 289 -22.12 11.85 -17.69
C ASN A 289 -22.53 10.72 -16.75
N ILE A 290 -21.58 10.21 -15.97
CA ILE A 290 -21.78 9.16 -14.96
C ILE A 290 -21.76 9.73 -13.53
N HIS A 291 -21.65 11.05 -13.38
CA HIS A 291 -21.45 11.73 -12.11
C HIS A 291 -22.49 11.40 -11.03
N GLU A 292 -23.78 11.33 -11.38
CA GLU A 292 -24.84 11.10 -10.39
C GLU A 292 -24.68 9.74 -9.70
N SER A 293 -24.46 8.68 -10.47
CA SER A 293 -24.28 7.32 -9.96
C SER A 293 -22.99 7.22 -9.13
N VAL A 294 -21.87 7.68 -9.70
CA VAL A 294 -20.55 7.60 -9.07
C VAL A 294 -20.50 8.40 -7.78
N SER A 295 -20.88 9.69 -7.80
CA SER A 295 -20.82 10.55 -6.61
C SER A 295 -21.76 10.06 -5.51
N ARG A 296 -22.91 9.47 -5.85
CA ARG A 296 -23.82 8.87 -4.87
C ARG A 296 -23.18 7.67 -4.18
N GLN A 297 -22.54 6.78 -4.93
CA GLN A 297 -21.86 5.62 -4.35
C GLN A 297 -20.65 6.05 -3.52
N MET A 298 -19.84 6.97 -4.05
CA MET A 298 -18.74 7.57 -3.31
C MET A 298 -19.24 8.14 -1.98
N ARG A 299 -20.23 9.04 -1.95
CA ARG A 299 -20.77 9.58 -0.68
C ARG A 299 -21.25 8.49 0.27
N LYS A 300 -21.96 7.46 -0.22
CA LYS A 300 -22.44 6.35 0.63
C LYS A 300 -21.30 5.53 1.22
N ASN A 301 -20.24 5.31 0.46
CA ASN A 301 -19.11 4.46 0.87
C ASN A 301 -18.09 5.24 1.71
N PHE A 302 -17.87 6.54 1.44
CA PHE A 302 -17.01 7.42 2.23
C PHE A 302 -17.65 7.90 3.54
N ALA A 303 -18.98 8.07 3.59
CA ALA A 303 -19.69 8.44 4.82
C ALA A 303 -19.79 7.30 5.84
N LYS A 304 -19.65 6.04 5.39
CA LYS A 304 -19.39 4.93 6.31
C LYS A 304 -17.99 5.16 6.89
N SER A 305 -17.91 5.69 8.11
CA SER A 305 -16.67 5.88 8.89
C SER A 305 -15.72 4.67 8.87
N LYS A 306 -16.25 3.46 8.61
CA LYS A 306 -15.51 2.22 8.39
C LYS A 306 -14.56 2.26 7.19
N TRP A 307 -14.83 2.99 6.10
CA TRP A 307 -13.83 3.20 5.06
C TRP A 307 -12.65 3.94 5.70
N ARG A 308 -12.80 5.19 6.14
CA ARG A 308 -11.72 6.00 6.78
C ARG A 308 -10.98 5.28 7.94
N GLN A 309 -11.63 4.37 8.67
CA GLN A 309 -11.03 3.62 9.79
C GLN A 309 -10.44 2.24 9.43
N ALA A 310 -10.86 1.59 8.33
CA ALA A 310 -10.28 0.32 7.87
C ALA A 310 -8.85 0.48 7.31
N PHE A 311 -8.37 1.72 7.18
CA PHE A 311 -7.04 2.09 6.68
C PHE A 311 -5.92 2.02 7.72
N ASN A 312 -6.20 1.64 8.97
CA ASN A 312 -5.14 1.29 9.91
C ASN A 312 -4.58 -0.10 9.58
N ALA A 313 -3.30 -0.17 9.21
CA ALA A 313 -2.54 -1.36 8.77
C ALA A 313 -2.55 -2.59 9.72
N THR A 314 -3.31 -2.54 10.82
CA THR A 314 -3.40 -3.55 11.88
C THR A 314 -4.08 -4.85 11.43
N ALA A 315 -5.02 -4.80 10.49
CA ALA A 315 -5.80 -5.98 10.06
C ALA A 315 -4.94 -7.00 9.27
N VAL A 316 -4.14 -6.51 8.30
CA VAL A 316 -3.24 -7.34 7.49
C VAL A 316 -2.20 -8.04 8.35
N VAL A 317 -1.63 -7.34 9.34
CA VAL A 317 -0.66 -7.89 10.30
C VAL A 317 -1.27 -9.05 11.12
N ARG A 318 -2.54 -8.94 11.51
CA ARG A 318 -3.24 -9.97 12.31
C ARG A 318 -3.52 -11.25 11.50
N HIS A 319 -3.94 -11.12 10.25
CA HIS A 319 -4.18 -12.27 9.36
C HIS A 319 -2.87 -12.99 9.02
N MET A 320 -1.79 -12.24 8.78
CA MET A 320 -0.47 -12.83 8.50
C MET A 320 0.14 -13.56 9.70
N ARG A 321 -0.05 -13.08 10.93
CA ARG A 321 0.34 -13.85 12.14
C ARG A 321 -0.39 -15.20 12.20
N ARG A 322 -1.64 -15.25 11.77
CA ARG A 322 -2.44 -16.49 11.77
C ARG A 322 -1.93 -17.49 10.72
N LEU A 323 -1.47 -17.02 9.56
CA LEU A 323 -0.87 -17.88 8.51
C LEU A 323 0.55 -18.37 8.88
N GLN A 324 1.34 -17.55 9.58
CA GLN A 324 2.65 -17.97 10.11
C GLN A 324 2.52 -19.05 11.19
N LEU A 325 1.48 -18.98 12.03
CA LEU A 325 1.19 -20.02 13.04
C LEU A 325 0.69 -21.34 12.40
N GLY A 326 0.02 -21.27 11.25
CA GLY A 326 -0.47 -22.46 10.53
C GLY A 326 0.63 -23.24 9.78
N SER A 327 1.76 -22.60 9.46
CA SER A 327 2.87 -23.24 8.72
C SER A 327 3.91 -23.91 9.63
N SER A 328 3.77 -23.82 10.96
CA SER A 328 4.71 -24.39 11.94
C SER A 328 4.35 -25.82 12.39
N MET A 329 3.26 -26.42 11.89
CA MET A 329 2.88 -27.81 12.18
C MET A 329 2.82 -28.63 10.90
N GLY A 330 3.99 -28.99 10.36
CA GLY A 330 4.02 -29.88 9.20
C GLY A 330 5.36 -29.97 8.49
N SER A 331 6.46 -30.23 9.20
CA SER A 331 7.71 -30.72 8.60
C SER A 331 8.67 -31.18 9.69
N SER A 332 8.62 -32.46 10.07
CA SER A 332 9.74 -33.19 10.68
C SER A 332 9.43 -34.68 10.64
N MET A 333 9.99 -35.39 9.65
CA MET A 333 10.49 -36.77 9.77
C MET A 333 11.13 -37.16 8.43
N ASP A 334 12.46 -37.16 8.40
CA ASP A 334 13.27 -37.87 7.40
C ASP A 334 14.18 -38.87 8.14
N ALA A 335 14.38 -40.03 7.52
CA ALA A 335 15.17 -41.17 7.98
C ALA A 335 16.67 -40.94 7.67
N SER A 336 17.71 -41.64 8.15
CA SER A 336 17.89 -43.04 8.57
C SER A 336 19.34 -43.26 9.11
N GLN A 337 19.47 -44.04 10.21
CA GLN A 337 20.46 -45.10 10.58
C GLN A 337 22.01 -44.91 10.54
N PRO A 338 22.84 -45.83 11.14
CA PRO A 338 22.62 -46.86 12.20
C PRO A 338 23.72 -46.93 13.31
N GLY A 339 23.51 -47.72 14.38
CA GLY A 339 24.62 -48.37 15.11
C GLY A 339 24.54 -48.56 16.65
N THR A 340 24.31 -49.81 17.08
CA THR A 340 24.85 -50.53 18.27
C THR A 340 24.38 -50.24 19.72
N THR A 341 23.47 -51.13 20.15
CA THR A 341 23.45 -52.02 21.35
C THR A 341 23.20 -51.52 22.80
N PRO A 342 22.57 -52.37 23.66
CA PRO A 342 21.74 -51.95 24.80
C PRO A 342 22.16 -52.56 26.17
N ASN A 343 21.62 -52.06 27.30
CA ASN A 343 20.91 -52.88 28.32
C ASN A 343 20.40 -52.09 29.57
N PRO A 344 19.47 -52.67 30.36
CA PRO A 344 18.41 -51.98 31.12
C PRO A 344 18.50 -52.18 32.65
N SER A 345 17.56 -51.61 33.42
CA SER A 345 16.92 -52.27 34.58
C SER A 345 15.90 -51.36 35.29
N TYR A 346 14.68 -51.86 35.50
CA TYR A 346 13.88 -51.70 36.73
C TYR A 346 12.94 -52.92 36.88
N PRO A 347 12.75 -53.49 38.10
CA PRO A 347 11.96 -54.70 38.35
C PRO A 347 10.47 -54.39 38.66
N ALA A 348 9.53 -55.23 38.20
CA ALA A 348 8.71 -56.22 38.95
C ALA A 348 7.56 -55.58 39.79
N ASP A 349 6.34 -56.09 39.94
CA ASP A 349 5.77 -57.44 39.80
C ASP A 349 4.21 -57.38 39.92
N MET A 350 3.55 -58.50 39.65
CA MET A 350 2.20 -58.98 40.04
C MET A 350 0.96 -58.49 39.23
N THR A 351 0.30 -59.31 38.38
CA THR A 351 -0.67 -60.41 38.65
C THR A 351 -1.86 -59.96 39.52
N GLN A 352 -3.15 -60.23 39.27
CA GLN A 352 -3.87 -61.26 38.53
C GLN A 352 -5.39 -60.93 38.55
N THR A 353 -6.17 -61.59 37.67
CA THR A 353 -7.61 -61.99 37.78
C THR A 353 -8.75 -60.94 37.80
N GLY A 354 -9.68 -61.05 36.83
CA GLY A 354 -11.08 -60.52 36.88
C GLY A 354 -12.03 -61.51 37.58
N PRO A 355 -13.32 -61.65 37.21
CA PRO A 355 -14.27 -60.74 36.53
C PRO A 355 -15.56 -60.51 37.39
N GLU A 356 -16.51 -59.66 36.96
CA GLU A 356 -17.97 -59.88 37.18
C GLU A 356 -18.86 -58.81 36.51
N GLU A 357 -20.04 -59.27 36.06
CA GLU A 357 -21.13 -58.56 35.37
C GLU A 357 -22.09 -57.84 36.34
N GLY A 358 -22.91 -56.89 35.84
CA GLY A 358 -24.11 -56.44 36.60
C GLY A 358 -24.77 -55.09 36.23
N VAL A 359 -25.58 -55.08 35.15
CA VAL A 359 -26.93 -54.48 34.94
C VAL A 359 -27.36 -53.11 35.55
N SER A 360 -27.99 -52.26 34.71
CA SER A 360 -29.18 -51.36 34.93
C SER A 360 -28.98 -50.00 34.21
N GLU A 361 -29.58 -49.66 33.07
CA GLU A 361 -31.00 -49.44 32.65
C GLU A 361 -31.54 -48.01 32.93
N CYS A 362 -32.35 -47.52 31.96
CA CYS A 362 -33.14 -46.26 31.84
C CYS A 362 -32.42 -44.95 31.48
N GLU A 363 -32.95 -44.01 30.70
CA GLU A 363 -34.03 -43.89 29.68
C GLU A 363 -33.82 -42.47 29.06
N ARG A 364 -33.93 -42.28 27.73
CA ARG A 364 -35.01 -41.55 27.01
C ARG A 364 -35.41 -40.17 27.61
N VAL A 365 -35.65 -39.06 26.90
CA VAL A 365 -36.11 -38.83 25.52
C VAL A 365 -36.00 -37.32 25.18
N CYS A 366 -35.86 -37.06 23.88
CA CYS A 366 -36.00 -35.83 23.07
C CYS A 366 -37.35 -35.07 23.26
N PRO A 367 -37.64 -33.93 22.59
CA PRO A 367 -37.22 -33.47 21.25
C PRO A 367 -36.34 -32.23 21.19
#